data_AF-A0A814VXC7-F1
#
_entry.id   AF-A0A814VXC7-F1
#
_cell.length_a   1.000
_cell.length_b   1.000
_cell.length_c   1.000
_cell.angle_alpha   90.00
_cell.angle_beta   90.00
_cell.angle_gamma   90.00
#
_symmetry.space_group_name_H-M   'P 1'
#
loop_
_entity.id
_entity.type
_entity.pdbx_description
1 polymer ?
#
loop_
_entity_poly.entity_id
_entity_poly.type
_entity_poly.pdbx_seq_one_letter_code
_entity_poly.pdbx_strand_id
1 'polypeptide(L)'
;MYLQSQAFIFILLLLTIVCQATGETWDYHESGPDVWSEVYGSCGTYSQSPIVIKTACTIYRNFTPFDFSSAYHLKHDFTLINNGHTIVGTYNGNDSSPFNLTGGGLNGTFQFYNFHLHWGENSRAGSEHQVNSEKYGSEVHFVHMNPVTKEIAVLGIFMNNKRITNNTNHTNSTNYTRRRRDTTNDSENITITEWHTYFDTASNLKQKNNSTVLSLNLASLMGSHLNNFWRYRGSLTTPPCTEGIIWTVFKTPITFHEHEISTFRKHIMLKNYRHPQPLHQRMVYRNFLNETLSSIPDYNCCSISSKTYNLNYTFKLLNNGHTIVGTYNGNDSSPFILTGGGLNGTFEFSNFHLHWDENSKSGSEHQVNGVKLTGEIHFVHINPETKVVAVLGIFMHSSQNTSTNETIHTRKRRDTTNDSENITNTEWQKYFATASNLQEINNSAVLSLNLASLMGSNLNDFWRYRGSLTTPPCTEGVIWTVFKTPINFSENEMNSFRKNISLDNYRSPQALYNRMVYRNFLNETLSSIPDYNCCPENWGNSSNSASKLLNENVFSLIFLDRLRYLLFIIIVLFHVIIP
;
A
#
# COMPACT_ATOMS: atom_id res chain seq x y z
N MET A 1 30.04 23.07 17.01
CA MET A 1 30.62 21.72 16.88
C MET A 1 30.46 20.81 18.11
N TYR A 2 29.77 21.23 19.19
CA TYR A 2 29.58 20.39 20.41
C TYR A 2 28.11 20.00 20.69
N LEU A 3 27.17 20.39 19.83
CA LEU A 3 25.72 20.15 19.98
C LEU A 3 25.14 19.13 18.98
N GLN A 4 25.90 18.69 17.98
CA GLN A 4 25.48 17.63 17.05
C GLN A 4 25.89 16.21 17.51
N SER A 5 26.81 16.09 18.47
CA SER A 5 27.24 14.78 19.01
C SER A 5 26.28 14.22 20.07
N GLN A 6 25.46 15.06 20.72
CA GLN A 6 24.54 14.58 21.77
C GLN A 6 23.22 13.99 21.23
N ALA A 7 22.79 14.40 20.03
CA ALA A 7 21.64 13.78 19.36
C ALA A 7 21.96 12.37 18.82
N PHE A 8 23.21 12.11 18.45
CA PHE A 8 23.68 10.78 18.01
C PHE A 8 23.73 9.77 19.16
N ILE A 9 24.09 10.24 20.36
CA ILE A 9 24.15 9.40 21.57
C ILE A 9 22.75 9.08 22.11
N PHE A 10 21.76 9.97 21.93
CA PHE A 10 20.38 9.71 22.38
C PHE A 10 19.64 8.65 21.57
N ILE A 11 19.93 8.51 20.27
CA ILE A 11 19.37 7.44 19.42
C ILE A 11 20.11 6.12 19.66
N LEU A 12 21.42 6.15 19.95
CA LEU A 12 22.15 4.97 20.41
C LEU A 12 21.66 4.49 21.80
N LEU A 13 21.29 5.41 22.71
CA LEU A 13 20.72 5.07 24.02
C LEU A 13 19.29 4.55 23.93
N LEU A 14 18.45 5.04 23.01
CA LEU A 14 17.10 4.47 22.83
C LEU A 14 17.10 3.08 22.17
N LEU A 15 18.16 2.74 21.43
CA LEU A 15 18.40 1.39 20.92
C LEU A 15 19.14 0.46 21.91
N THR A 16 19.74 0.99 22.99
CA THR A 16 20.47 0.19 24.00
C THR A 16 19.83 0.16 25.40
N ILE A 17 19.02 1.15 25.80
CA ILE A 17 18.38 1.20 27.13
C ILE A 17 17.06 0.42 27.20
N VAL A 18 16.46 0.05 26.07
CA VAL A 18 15.45 -1.03 26.05
C VAL A 18 16.13 -2.42 26.09
N CYS A 19 17.45 -2.49 25.95
CA CYS A 19 18.22 -3.73 25.80
C CYS A 19 19.06 -4.11 27.04
N GLN A 20 18.64 -3.71 28.24
CA GLN A 20 19.26 -4.21 29.49
C GLN A 20 18.27 -4.76 30.52
N ALA A 21 17.03 -5.06 30.12
CA ALA A 21 16.07 -5.76 30.99
C ALA A 21 15.24 -6.88 30.34
N THR A 22 15.47 -7.23 29.07
CA THR A 22 15.02 -8.49 28.48
C THR A 22 16.04 -8.92 27.42
N GLY A 23 16.61 -10.13 27.55
CA GLY A 23 17.43 -10.72 26.49
C GLY A 23 16.67 -10.74 25.15
N GLU A 24 17.37 -10.72 24.02
CA GLU A 24 16.75 -10.68 22.68
C GLU A 24 15.53 -11.61 22.57
N THR A 25 14.34 -11.00 22.48
CA THR A 25 13.06 -11.68 22.68
C THR A 25 12.46 -12.29 21.40
N TRP A 26 13.25 -12.46 20.33
CA TRP A 26 12.74 -13.04 19.08
C TRP A 26 13.80 -13.84 18.31
N ASP A 27 13.37 -14.86 17.58
CA ASP A 27 14.19 -15.66 16.68
C ASP A 27 13.35 -16.19 15.49
N TYR A 28 13.88 -17.16 14.73
CA TYR A 28 13.14 -17.88 13.67
C TYR A 28 12.75 -19.33 14.08
N HIS A 29 12.86 -19.64 15.37
CA HIS A 29 12.66 -20.95 15.97
C HIS A 29 11.59 -20.88 17.07
N GLU A 30 11.98 -20.71 18.33
CA GLU A 30 11.09 -20.79 19.50
C GLU A 30 10.20 -19.56 19.64
N SER A 31 10.79 -18.37 19.42
CA SER A 31 10.10 -17.08 19.36
C SER A 31 9.96 -16.63 17.90
N GLY A 32 9.45 -17.53 17.07
CA GLY A 32 9.37 -17.41 15.62
C GLY A 32 8.33 -16.40 15.10
N PRO A 33 8.28 -16.19 13.77
CA PRO A 33 7.38 -15.25 13.10
C PRO A 33 5.90 -15.30 13.51
N ASP A 34 5.40 -16.47 13.89
CA ASP A 34 3.98 -16.69 14.20
C ASP A 34 3.55 -16.04 15.52
N VAL A 35 4.50 -15.77 16.44
CA VAL A 35 4.22 -15.14 17.75
C VAL A 35 4.70 -13.69 17.83
N TRP A 36 5.35 -13.17 16.80
CA TRP A 36 5.91 -11.81 16.82
C TRP A 36 4.84 -10.73 17.03
N SER A 37 3.61 -10.91 16.54
CA SER A 37 2.53 -9.94 16.75
C SER A 37 2.05 -9.85 18.20
N GLU A 38 2.24 -10.90 18.99
CA GLU A 38 1.88 -10.93 20.41
C GLU A 38 2.90 -10.15 21.26
N VAL A 39 4.19 -10.28 20.93
CA VAL A 39 5.30 -9.60 21.61
C VAL A 39 5.49 -8.17 21.09
N TYR A 40 5.36 -7.99 19.79
CA TYR A 40 5.52 -6.72 19.09
C TYR A 40 4.22 -6.40 18.35
N GLY A 41 3.32 -5.63 18.98
CA GLY A 41 2.02 -5.30 18.39
C GLY A 41 2.11 -4.68 16.98
N SER A 42 3.22 -4.00 16.65
CA SER A 42 3.52 -3.50 15.31
C SER A 42 3.69 -4.59 14.25
N CYS A 43 4.04 -5.83 14.62
CA CYS A 43 4.11 -6.95 13.69
C CYS A 43 2.72 -7.49 13.29
N GLY A 44 1.65 -7.10 13.99
CA GLY A 44 0.26 -7.47 13.69
C GLY A 44 -0.55 -6.41 12.93
N THR A 45 0.10 -5.35 12.43
CA THR A 45 -0.58 -4.24 11.74
C THR A 45 -0.84 -4.53 10.26
N TYR A 46 -1.32 -3.56 9.49
CA TYR A 46 -2.00 -3.81 8.19
C TYR A 46 -1.11 -3.68 6.93
N SER A 47 0.09 -3.15 7.04
CA SER A 47 1.04 -2.98 5.93
C SER A 47 2.27 -3.86 6.11
N GLN A 48 2.11 -5.03 6.71
CA GLN A 48 3.21 -5.93 7.03
C GLN A 48 3.82 -6.60 5.79
N SER A 49 5.12 -6.86 5.83
CA SER A 49 5.90 -7.55 4.80
C SER A 49 6.49 -8.85 5.36
N PRO A 50 6.81 -9.85 4.52
CA PRO A 50 6.68 -9.88 3.05
C PRO A 50 5.24 -10.13 2.58
N ILE A 51 4.99 -10.19 1.26
CA ILE A 51 3.66 -10.49 0.68
C ILE A 51 3.73 -11.55 -0.42
N VAL A 52 2.57 -12.15 -0.74
CA VAL A 52 2.38 -12.90 -1.98
C VAL A 52 2.04 -11.92 -3.12
N ILE A 53 2.92 -11.82 -4.11
CA ILE A 53 2.74 -11.02 -5.32
C ILE A 53 1.94 -11.86 -6.33
N LYS A 54 0.65 -11.58 -6.45
CA LYS A 54 -0.20 -12.17 -7.50
C LYS A 54 -0.07 -11.34 -8.77
N THR A 55 0.68 -11.81 -9.77
CA THR A 55 1.05 -11.01 -10.95
C THR A 55 -0.16 -10.47 -11.72
N ALA A 56 -1.21 -11.28 -11.83
CA ALA A 56 -2.49 -10.91 -12.43
C ALA A 56 -3.17 -9.71 -11.73
N CYS A 57 -2.91 -9.50 -10.45
CA CYS A 57 -3.49 -8.42 -9.65
C CYS A 57 -2.63 -7.15 -9.56
N THR A 58 -1.54 -7.07 -10.34
CA THR A 58 -0.61 -5.94 -10.27
C THR A 58 -0.95 -4.83 -11.27
N ILE A 59 -0.82 -3.58 -10.83
CA ILE A 59 -1.11 -2.41 -11.66
C ILE A 59 0.15 -2.02 -12.45
N TYR A 60 0.03 -1.92 -13.77
CA TYR A 60 1.12 -1.39 -14.59
C TYR A 60 1.39 0.09 -14.25
N ARG A 61 2.64 0.42 -14.01
CA ARG A 61 3.11 1.80 -13.90
C ARG A 61 4.50 1.91 -14.50
N ASN A 62 4.67 2.88 -15.39
CA ASN A 62 5.97 3.17 -15.99
C ASN A 62 6.79 4.03 -15.02
N PHE A 63 7.69 3.39 -14.28
CA PHE A 63 8.67 4.06 -13.44
C PHE A 63 9.94 4.32 -14.25
N THR A 64 10.61 5.44 -13.96
CA THR A 64 11.94 5.70 -14.53
C THR A 64 12.91 4.61 -14.10
N PRO A 65 13.96 4.32 -14.90
CA PRO A 65 15.04 3.44 -14.46
C PRO A 65 15.66 3.90 -13.15
N PHE A 66 16.23 2.96 -12.39
CA PHE A 66 17.08 3.30 -11.25
C PHE A 66 18.38 3.92 -11.75
N ASP A 67 18.88 4.90 -11.00
CA ASP A 67 20.19 5.50 -11.22
C ASP A 67 21.04 5.25 -9.98
N PHE A 68 22.09 4.44 -10.18
CA PHE A 68 23.05 4.03 -9.18
C PHE A 68 24.33 4.83 -9.37
N SER A 69 24.82 5.49 -8.31
CA SER A 69 26.10 6.19 -8.37
C SER A 69 27.24 5.25 -8.78
N SER A 70 28.29 5.78 -9.39
CA SER A 70 29.47 5.02 -9.83
C SER A 70 30.08 4.11 -8.75
N ALA A 71 29.95 4.47 -7.47
CA ALA A 71 30.39 3.66 -6.33
C ALA A 71 29.83 2.22 -6.35
N TYR A 72 28.59 2.00 -6.82
CA TYR A 72 28.00 0.65 -6.93
C TYR A 72 28.81 -0.27 -7.85
N HIS A 73 29.49 0.30 -8.84
CA HIS A 73 30.24 -0.43 -9.86
C HIS A 73 31.73 -0.58 -9.50
N LEU A 74 32.16 -0.10 -8.34
CA LEU A 74 33.53 -0.24 -7.83
C LEU A 74 33.57 -1.24 -6.67
N LYS A 75 34.74 -1.86 -6.46
CA LYS A 75 34.97 -2.66 -5.24
C LYS A 75 35.22 -1.75 -4.06
N HIS A 76 34.51 -2.04 -2.97
CA HIS A 76 34.64 -1.35 -1.70
C HIS A 76 34.68 -2.39 -0.58
N ASP A 77 35.29 -2.04 0.54
CA ASP A 77 35.33 -2.94 1.69
C ASP A 77 34.01 -2.87 2.45
N PHE A 78 33.51 -4.04 2.84
CA PHE A 78 32.31 -4.21 3.64
C PHE A 78 32.64 -5.02 4.89
N THR A 79 32.14 -4.57 6.04
CA THR A 79 32.13 -5.39 7.25
C THR A 79 30.93 -6.32 7.18
N LEU A 80 31.20 -7.62 7.12
CA LEU A 80 30.22 -8.69 7.22
C LEU A 80 30.15 -9.16 8.67
N ILE A 81 28.97 -9.14 9.28
CA ILE A 81 28.76 -9.55 10.68
C ILE A 81 27.62 -10.56 10.76
N ASN A 82 27.85 -11.67 11.45
CA ASN A 82 26.76 -12.54 11.89
C ASN A 82 26.07 -11.90 13.10
N ASN A 83 24.85 -11.39 12.94
CA ASN A 83 24.12 -10.76 14.05
C ASN A 83 23.26 -11.75 14.85
N GLY A 84 23.35 -13.06 14.56
CA GLY A 84 22.52 -14.10 15.15
C GLY A 84 21.24 -14.42 14.37
N HIS A 85 20.87 -13.58 13.41
CA HIS A 85 19.66 -13.74 12.57
C HIS A 85 19.97 -13.81 11.07
N THR A 86 21.09 -13.22 10.65
CA THR A 86 21.59 -13.23 9.27
C THR A 86 23.05 -12.78 9.25
N ILE A 87 23.67 -12.79 8.07
CA ILE A 87 24.93 -12.06 7.83
C ILE A 87 24.55 -10.68 7.25
N VAL A 88 24.91 -9.63 7.97
CA VAL A 88 24.68 -8.24 7.56
C VAL A 88 25.98 -7.67 6.98
N GLY A 89 25.91 -7.14 5.77
CA GLY A 89 27.00 -6.41 5.13
C GLY A 89 26.80 -4.90 5.22
N THR A 90 27.77 -4.19 5.78
CA THR A 90 27.78 -2.72 5.90
C THR A 90 29.03 -2.15 5.27
N TYR A 91 28.93 -0.98 4.63
CA TYR A 91 30.09 -0.31 4.03
C TYR A 91 31.13 0.02 5.11
N ASN A 92 32.37 -0.43 4.92
CA ASN A 92 33.49 -0.22 5.82
C ASN A 92 34.33 0.99 5.35
N GLY A 93 33.80 2.19 5.53
CA GLY A 93 34.50 3.44 5.25
C GLY A 93 34.42 4.42 6.41
N ASN A 94 35.37 5.35 6.46
CA ASN A 94 35.43 6.40 7.48
C ASN A 94 34.45 7.56 7.22
N ASP A 95 33.96 7.67 5.97
CA ASP A 95 33.06 8.72 5.51
C ASP A 95 31.63 8.20 5.31
N SER A 96 30.70 9.10 5.00
CA SER A 96 29.34 8.73 4.63
C SER A 96 29.32 7.76 3.44
N SER A 97 28.38 6.82 3.46
CA SER A 97 28.13 5.85 2.38
C SER A 97 28.15 6.52 0.99
N PRO A 98 29.08 6.14 0.08
CA PRO A 98 29.20 6.76 -1.24
C PRO A 98 28.14 6.28 -2.23
N PHE A 99 27.27 5.36 -1.81
CA PHE A 99 26.31 4.65 -2.65
C PHE A 99 24.97 5.37 -2.68
N ASN A 100 24.81 6.27 -3.64
CA ASN A 100 23.55 6.99 -3.86
C ASN A 100 22.66 6.26 -4.86
N LEU A 101 21.37 6.20 -4.53
CA LEU A 101 20.30 5.61 -5.33
C LEU A 101 19.23 6.67 -5.62
N THR A 102 18.93 6.88 -6.89
CA THR A 102 17.78 7.68 -7.35
C THR A 102 16.99 6.93 -8.43
N GLY A 103 15.94 7.54 -8.97
CA GLY A 103 15.11 6.91 -9.99
C GLY A 103 14.24 5.76 -9.46
N GLY A 104 13.75 4.88 -10.34
CA GLY A 104 12.86 3.77 -9.95
C GLY A 104 11.53 4.22 -9.35
N GLY A 105 11.15 5.50 -9.52
CA GLY A 105 10.01 6.12 -8.84
C GLY A 105 10.21 6.50 -7.37
N LEU A 106 11.45 6.49 -6.86
CA LEU A 106 11.78 7.00 -5.53
C LEU A 106 11.77 8.54 -5.53
N ASN A 107 11.30 9.14 -4.44
CA ASN A 107 11.33 10.58 -4.26
C ASN A 107 12.58 11.01 -3.51
N GLY A 108 13.52 11.65 -4.22
CA GLY A 108 14.80 12.09 -3.67
C GLY A 108 15.90 11.02 -3.75
N THR A 109 17.00 11.29 -3.03
CA THR A 109 18.19 10.43 -3.03
C THR A 109 18.22 9.55 -1.79
N PHE A 110 18.42 8.25 -1.99
CA PHE A 110 18.55 7.25 -0.94
C PHE A 110 20.01 6.78 -0.86
N GLN A 111 20.54 6.64 0.35
CA GLN A 111 21.89 6.14 0.58
C GLN A 111 21.85 4.69 1.05
N PHE A 112 22.74 3.85 0.50
CA PHE A 112 22.87 2.46 0.94
C PHE A 112 23.23 2.41 2.43
N TYR A 113 22.54 1.54 3.16
CA TYR A 113 22.70 1.34 4.59
C TYR A 113 23.31 -0.02 4.89
N ASN A 114 22.66 -1.11 4.46
CA ASN A 114 23.19 -2.47 4.58
C ASN A 114 22.57 -3.41 3.55
N PHE A 115 23.13 -4.61 3.43
CA PHE A 115 22.44 -5.73 2.77
C PHE A 115 22.45 -6.96 3.68
N HIS A 116 21.50 -7.86 3.48
CA HIS A 116 21.40 -9.13 4.19
C HIS A 116 20.58 -10.15 3.39
N LEU A 117 20.67 -11.42 3.78
CA LEU A 117 20.00 -12.52 3.07
C LEU A 117 18.94 -13.20 3.94
N HIS A 118 17.93 -13.71 3.27
CA HIS A 118 16.94 -14.64 3.78
C HIS A 118 16.97 -15.93 2.95
N TRP A 119 16.95 -17.07 3.63
CA TRP A 119 17.03 -18.39 3.02
C TRP A 119 16.24 -19.41 3.83
N GLY A 120 15.98 -20.55 3.23
CA GLY A 120 15.35 -21.69 3.91
C GLY A 120 16.22 -22.93 3.91
N GLU A 121 15.67 -24.00 4.45
CA GLU A 121 16.38 -25.27 4.69
C GLU A 121 16.88 -25.91 3.39
N ASN A 122 16.22 -25.59 2.27
CA ASN A 122 16.60 -26.06 0.96
C ASN A 122 16.29 -25.00 -0.10
N SER A 123 16.68 -25.32 -1.32
CA SER A 123 16.68 -24.37 -2.44
C SER A 123 15.35 -24.27 -3.18
N ARG A 124 14.31 -24.96 -2.69
CA ARG A 124 12.94 -24.83 -3.20
C ARG A 124 12.15 -23.75 -2.47
N ALA A 125 12.56 -23.37 -1.27
CA ALA A 125 11.84 -22.40 -0.46
C ALA A 125 12.76 -21.69 0.52
N GLY A 126 12.95 -20.40 0.33
CA GLY A 126 13.74 -19.56 1.24
C GLY A 126 13.56 -18.07 1.07
N SER A 127 13.02 -17.60 -0.07
CA SER A 127 12.58 -16.21 -0.21
C SER A 127 11.47 -15.88 0.80
N GLU A 128 11.44 -14.62 1.21
CA GLU A 128 10.40 -14.07 2.05
C GLU A 128 9.15 -13.77 1.21
N HIS A 129 9.33 -13.06 0.10
CA HIS A 129 8.28 -12.84 -0.89
C HIS A 129 7.96 -14.12 -1.67
N GLN A 130 6.73 -14.18 -2.18
CA GLN A 130 6.26 -15.20 -3.11
C GLN A 130 5.73 -14.54 -4.38
N VAL A 131 5.86 -15.22 -5.52
CA VAL A 131 5.24 -14.80 -6.79
C VAL A 131 4.26 -15.88 -7.19
N ASN A 132 2.97 -15.54 -7.31
CA ASN A 132 1.90 -16.49 -7.60
C ASN A 132 1.91 -17.74 -6.69
N SER A 133 2.22 -17.51 -5.40
CA SER A 133 2.37 -18.54 -4.36
C SER A 133 3.59 -19.46 -4.50
N GLU A 134 4.52 -19.14 -5.41
CA GLU A 134 5.81 -19.84 -5.52
C GLU A 134 6.91 -19.08 -4.75
N LYS A 135 7.78 -19.84 -4.08
CA LYS A 135 8.98 -19.32 -3.41
C LYS A 135 10.22 -19.53 -4.27
N TYR A 136 11.20 -18.66 -4.08
CA TYR A 136 12.56 -18.82 -4.59
C TYR A 136 13.46 -19.41 -3.50
N GLY A 137 14.64 -19.90 -3.87
CA GLY A 137 15.55 -20.57 -2.95
C GLY A 137 16.07 -19.65 -1.85
N SER A 138 16.25 -18.36 -2.13
CA SER A 138 16.65 -17.31 -1.18
C SER A 138 16.26 -15.93 -1.70
N GLU A 139 16.40 -14.90 -0.88
CA GLU A 139 16.16 -13.50 -1.22
C GLU A 139 17.19 -12.62 -0.52
N VAL A 140 17.82 -11.71 -1.26
CA VAL A 140 18.72 -10.70 -0.72
C VAL A 140 18.01 -9.36 -0.66
N HIS A 141 18.20 -8.62 0.44
CA HIS A 141 17.68 -7.28 0.65
C HIS A 141 18.83 -6.28 0.68
N PHE A 142 18.76 -5.25 -0.14
CA PHE A 142 19.61 -4.06 -0.03
C PHE A 142 18.76 -2.92 0.53
N VAL A 143 19.14 -2.42 1.70
CA VAL A 143 18.43 -1.40 2.45
C VAL A 143 19.05 -0.04 2.17
N HIS A 144 18.21 0.94 1.86
CA HIS A 144 18.61 2.32 1.64
C HIS A 144 17.76 3.27 2.47
N MET A 145 18.34 4.38 2.90
CA MET A 145 17.65 5.41 3.68
C MET A 145 17.84 6.78 3.04
N ASN A 146 16.75 7.54 2.92
CA ASN A 146 16.83 8.95 2.56
C ASN A 146 17.37 9.74 3.76
N PRO A 147 18.52 10.43 3.64
CA PRO A 147 19.15 11.10 4.78
C PRO A 147 18.34 12.28 5.32
N VAL A 148 17.43 12.86 4.50
CA VAL A 148 16.57 13.99 4.86
C VAL A 148 15.25 13.51 5.45
N THR A 149 14.47 12.72 4.69
CA THR A 149 13.11 12.33 5.09
C THR A 149 13.10 11.15 6.06
N LYS A 150 14.22 10.41 6.17
CA LYS A 150 14.34 9.13 6.90
C LYS A 150 13.44 8.02 6.36
N GLU A 151 12.87 8.19 5.17
CA GLU A 151 12.19 7.10 4.48
C GLU A 151 13.18 5.99 4.13
N ILE A 152 12.71 4.75 4.21
CA ILE A 152 13.50 3.56 3.92
C ILE A 152 12.98 2.93 2.63
N ALA A 153 13.89 2.63 1.71
CA ALA A 153 13.62 1.83 0.52
C ALA A 153 14.39 0.51 0.63
N VAL A 154 13.73 -0.59 0.26
CA VAL A 154 14.38 -1.91 0.24
C VAL A 154 14.27 -2.50 -1.15
N LEU A 155 15.42 -2.91 -1.69
CA LEU A 155 15.57 -3.60 -2.95
C LEU A 155 15.70 -5.11 -2.66
N GLY A 156 14.63 -5.87 -2.89
CA GLY A 156 14.58 -7.31 -2.75
C GLY A 156 14.87 -8.01 -4.08
N ILE A 157 15.83 -8.93 -4.10
CA ILE A 157 16.21 -9.71 -5.28
C ILE A 157 16.12 -11.19 -4.96
N PHE A 158 15.32 -11.91 -5.73
CA PHE A 158 15.21 -13.37 -5.62
C PHE A 158 16.51 -14.04 -6.08
N MET A 159 16.86 -15.15 -5.43
CA MET A 159 18.05 -15.92 -5.76
C MET A 159 17.67 -17.37 -6.07
N ASN A 160 18.17 -17.87 -7.20
CA ASN A 160 17.96 -19.24 -7.69
C ASN A 160 19.27 -20.00 -7.78
N ASN A 161 19.16 -21.31 -7.63
CA ASN A 161 20.31 -22.19 -7.82
C ASN A 161 20.47 -22.60 -9.28
N LYS A 162 21.69 -22.38 -9.78
CA LYS A 162 22.12 -22.98 -11.04
C LYS A 162 22.46 -24.44 -10.76
N ARG A 163 21.60 -25.36 -11.20
CA ARG A 163 21.96 -26.78 -11.23
C ARG A 163 23.07 -26.93 -12.26
N ILE A 164 24.22 -27.46 -11.82
CA ILE A 164 25.24 -27.93 -12.75
C ILE A 164 24.60 -29.07 -13.54
N THR A 165 24.21 -28.82 -14.77
CA THR A 165 23.93 -29.90 -15.71
C THR A 165 25.28 -30.51 -16.03
N ASN A 166 25.59 -31.64 -15.39
CA ASN A 166 26.72 -32.48 -15.78
C ASN A 166 26.43 -33.01 -17.19
N ASN A 167 26.69 -32.20 -18.22
CA ASN A 167 27.09 -32.74 -19.49
C ASN A 167 28.51 -33.26 -19.28
N THR A 168 28.59 -34.53 -18.88
CA THR A 168 29.79 -35.34 -18.97
C THR A 168 30.30 -35.23 -20.40
N ASN A 169 31.29 -34.37 -20.61
CA ASN A 169 32.34 -34.54 -21.59
C ASN A 169 33.57 -33.84 -21.01
N HIS A 170 34.30 -34.60 -20.19
CA HIS A 170 35.73 -34.42 -20.03
C HIS A 170 36.35 -34.38 -21.43
N THR A 171 36.67 -33.19 -21.93
CA THR A 171 37.74 -33.04 -22.91
C THR A 171 38.72 -32.03 -22.37
N ASN A 172 39.92 -32.55 -22.16
CA ASN A 172 41.10 -31.84 -21.74
C ASN A 172 41.33 -30.58 -22.60
N SER A 173 41.73 -29.50 -21.92
CA SER A 173 42.83 -28.59 -22.28
C SER A 173 43.21 -28.48 -23.77
N THR A 174 43.29 -27.23 -24.22
CA THR A 174 43.79 -26.70 -25.50
C THR A 174 42.82 -26.75 -26.69
N ASN A 175 41.97 -25.72 -26.80
CA ASN A 175 41.81 -24.93 -28.02
C ASN A 175 40.83 -23.77 -27.78
N TYR A 176 41.40 -22.58 -27.58
CA TYR A 176 40.69 -21.31 -27.55
C TYR A 176 40.25 -20.95 -28.98
N THR A 177 39.16 -21.55 -29.47
CA THR A 177 38.47 -21.07 -30.66
C THR A 177 37.42 -20.05 -30.25
N ARG A 178 37.70 -18.82 -30.68
CA ARG A 178 36.96 -17.56 -30.53
C ARG A 178 35.46 -17.73 -30.84
N ARG A 179 34.68 -18.20 -29.87
CA ARG A 179 33.21 -18.16 -29.89
C ARG A 179 32.74 -16.72 -29.72
N ARG A 180 31.69 -16.35 -30.45
CA ARG A 180 31.00 -15.05 -30.38
C ARG A 180 30.75 -14.69 -28.91
N ARG A 181 31.21 -13.48 -28.53
CA ARG A 181 31.11 -12.91 -27.19
C ARG A 181 29.64 -12.54 -26.95
N ASP A 182 28.92 -13.44 -26.29
CA ASP A 182 27.55 -13.20 -25.82
C ASP A 182 27.64 -12.48 -24.48
N THR A 183 27.36 -11.17 -24.46
CA THR A 183 27.53 -10.29 -23.30
C THR A 183 26.65 -10.67 -22.11
N THR A 184 25.60 -11.47 -22.35
CA THR A 184 24.71 -11.97 -21.29
C THR A 184 25.42 -12.92 -20.33
N ASN A 185 26.23 -13.84 -20.87
CA ASN A 185 27.01 -14.81 -20.09
C ASN A 185 28.07 -14.14 -19.21
N ASP A 186 28.68 -13.05 -19.68
CA ASP A 186 29.73 -12.35 -18.93
C ASP A 186 29.16 -11.73 -17.64
N SER A 187 27.98 -11.08 -17.71
CA SER A 187 27.35 -10.48 -16.53
C SER A 187 26.85 -11.50 -15.50
N GLU A 188 26.32 -12.63 -15.96
CA GLU A 188 25.90 -13.73 -15.08
C GLU A 188 27.13 -14.36 -14.39
N ASN A 189 28.21 -14.59 -15.13
CA ASN A 189 29.45 -15.14 -14.58
C ASN A 189 30.10 -14.22 -13.53
N ILE A 190 30.06 -12.91 -13.74
CA ILE A 190 30.54 -11.92 -12.75
C ILE A 190 29.70 -11.97 -11.47
N THR A 191 28.36 -12.01 -11.61
CA THR A 191 27.44 -12.12 -10.48
C THR A 191 27.71 -13.38 -9.66
N ILE A 192 27.84 -14.53 -10.33
CA ILE A 192 28.16 -15.82 -9.70
C ILE A 192 29.50 -15.75 -8.95
N THR A 193 30.52 -15.12 -9.54
CA THR A 193 31.86 -15.02 -8.92
C THR A 193 31.86 -14.17 -7.65
N GLU A 194 31.12 -13.06 -7.66
CA GLU A 194 31.03 -12.19 -6.48
C GLU A 194 30.27 -12.89 -5.35
N TRP A 195 29.18 -13.60 -5.65
CA TRP A 195 28.43 -14.41 -4.68
C TRP A 195 29.23 -15.60 -4.15
N HIS A 196 30.02 -16.26 -4.99
CA HIS A 196 30.95 -17.31 -4.54
C HIS A 196 31.91 -16.78 -3.46
N THR A 197 32.53 -15.63 -3.72
CA THR A 197 33.45 -14.97 -2.79
C THR A 197 32.75 -14.61 -1.47
N TYR A 198 31.51 -14.12 -1.55
CA TYR A 198 30.69 -13.83 -0.39
C TYR A 198 30.39 -15.09 0.42
N PHE A 199 29.87 -16.16 -0.19
CA PHE A 199 29.47 -17.37 0.54
C PHE A 199 30.67 -18.10 1.16
N ASP A 200 31.81 -18.16 0.47
CA ASP A 200 33.04 -18.76 0.99
C ASP A 200 33.50 -18.04 2.27
N THR A 201 33.53 -16.71 2.23
CA THR A 201 33.92 -15.87 3.36
C THR A 201 32.89 -15.94 4.50
N ALA A 202 31.61 -15.73 4.18
CA ALA A 202 30.54 -15.60 5.15
C ALA A 202 30.25 -16.92 5.88
N SER A 203 30.49 -18.08 5.25
CA SER A 203 30.34 -19.40 5.87
C SER A 203 31.28 -19.63 7.07
N ASN A 204 32.31 -18.80 7.23
CA ASN A 204 33.24 -18.86 8.37
C ASN A 204 32.74 -18.06 9.59
N LEU A 205 31.72 -17.22 9.44
CA LEU A 205 31.17 -16.37 10.51
C LEU A 205 30.16 -17.13 11.38
N LYS A 206 30.55 -18.29 11.91
CA LYS A 206 29.63 -19.26 12.55
C LYS A 206 28.91 -18.75 13.80
N GLN A 207 29.59 -17.95 14.61
CA GLN A 207 29.04 -17.46 15.88
C GLN A 207 28.49 -16.06 15.73
N LYS A 208 27.46 -15.73 16.50
CA LYS A 208 26.96 -14.38 16.64
C LYS A 208 28.09 -13.42 17.03
N ASN A 209 28.08 -12.24 16.45
CA ASN A 209 29.10 -11.19 16.53
C ASN A 209 30.44 -11.51 15.86
N ASN A 210 30.61 -12.68 15.22
CA ASN A 210 31.75 -12.87 14.33
C ASN A 210 31.66 -11.91 13.14
N SER A 211 32.76 -11.22 12.87
CA SER A 211 32.85 -10.26 11.78
C SER A 211 34.11 -10.45 10.94
N THR A 212 34.04 -10.08 9.66
CA THR A 212 35.19 -9.98 8.77
C THR A 212 35.00 -8.83 7.79
N VAL A 213 36.07 -8.39 7.14
CA VAL A 213 36.02 -7.40 6.08
C VAL A 213 36.18 -8.10 4.74
N LEU A 214 35.32 -7.79 3.78
CA LEU A 214 35.36 -8.34 2.43
C LEU A 214 35.16 -7.24 1.38
N SER A 215 36.03 -7.23 0.37
CA SER A 215 35.94 -6.28 -0.74
C SER A 215 34.95 -6.76 -1.80
N LEU A 216 33.82 -6.03 -1.92
CA LEU A 216 32.68 -6.41 -2.75
C LEU A 216 32.28 -5.32 -3.74
N ASN A 217 31.69 -5.74 -4.87
CA ASN A 217 31.03 -4.87 -5.84
C ASN A 217 29.50 -5.04 -5.73
N LEU A 218 28.80 -4.00 -5.28
CA LEU A 218 27.35 -4.09 -5.05
C LEU A 218 26.55 -4.30 -6.34
N ALA A 219 26.94 -3.66 -7.45
CA ALA A 219 26.26 -3.87 -8.73
C ALA A 219 26.37 -5.33 -9.20
N SER A 220 27.54 -5.95 -9.01
CA SER A 220 27.73 -7.38 -9.30
C SER A 220 26.86 -8.27 -8.40
N LEU A 221 26.67 -7.93 -7.13
CA LEU A 221 25.77 -8.68 -6.24
C LEU A 221 24.30 -8.52 -6.63
N MET A 222 23.90 -7.34 -7.12
CA MET A 222 22.53 -7.06 -7.54
C MET A 222 22.16 -7.63 -8.92
N GLY A 223 23.16 -7.87 -9.78
CA GLY A 223 22.95 -8.32 -11.15
C GLY A 223 22.52 -7.19 -12.10
N SER A 224 22.26 -7.53 -13.37
CA SER A 224 22.12 -6.57 -14.48
C SER A 224 20.69 -6.21 -14.87
N HIS A 225 19.67 -6.93 -14.39
CA HIS A 225 18.28 -6.81 -14.86
C HIS A 225 17.35 -6.12 -13.86
N LEU A 226 17.63 -4.84 -13.57
CA LEU A 226 16.93 -4.06 -12.54
C LEU A 226 15.81 -3.15 -13.07
N ASN A 227 15.30 -3.40 -14.29
CA ASN A 227 14.21 -2.59 -14.86
C ASN A 227 12.82 -3.17 -14.57
N ASN A 228 12.71 -4.50 -14.45
CA ASN A 228 11.45 -5.19 -14.25
C ASN A 228 11.27 -5.52 -12.77
N PHE A 229 10.36 -4.82 -12.09
CA PHE A 229 10.14 -5.01 -10.66
C PHE A 229 8.68 -4.80 -10.28
N TRP A 230 8.33 -5.29 -9.08
CA TRP A 230 7.12 -4.91 -8.36
C TRP A 230 7.43 -3.89 -7.28
N ARG A 231 6.50 -2.96 -7.05
CA ARG A 231 6.62 -1.87 -6.07
C ARG A 231 5.40 -1.86 -5.16
N TYR A 232 5.63 -1.82 -3.84
CA TYR A 232 4.56 -1.62 -2.86
C TYR A 232 5.11 -0.97 -1.57
N ARG A 233 4.21 -0.47 -0.70
CA ARG A 233 4.60 0.01 0.64
C ARG A 233 4.30 -1.07 1.67
N GLY A 234 5.27 -1.37 2.51
CA GLY A 234 5.24 -2.49 3.44
C GLY A 234 5.89 -2.17 4.78
N SER A 235 6.47 -3.19 5.41
CA SER A 235 7.19 -3.10 6.67
C SER A 235 8.59 -3.68 6.58
N LEU A 236 9.37 -3.56 7.65
CA LEU A 236 10.50 -4.47 7.88
C LEU A 236 9.96 -5.89 8.08
N THR A 237 10.73 -6.90 7.64
CA THR A 237 10.34 -8.31 7.75
C THR A 237 10.83 -8.98 9.03
N THR A 238 11.42 -8.21 9.95
CA THR A 238 11.83 -8.64 11.29
C THR A 238 11.35 -7.63 12.34
N PRO A 239 11.19 -8.03 13.62
CA PRO A 239 10.83 -7.12 14.70
C PRO A 239 11.75 -5.90 14.78
N PRO A 240 11.19 -4.69 15.01
CA PRO A 240 9.81 -4.41 15.42
C PRO A 240 8.81 -4.28 14.25
N CYS A 241 9.12 -4.79 13.07
CA CYS A 241 8.21 -4.84 11.91
C CYS A 241 7.63 -3.47 11.51
N THR A 242 8.44 -2.42 11.61
CA THR A 242 8.02 -1.04 11.36
C THR A 242 7.49 -0.87 9.92
N GLU A 243 6.28 -0.33 9.79
CA GLU A 243 5.65 0.00 8.50
C GLU A 243 6.23 1.28 7.87
N GLY A 244 5.96 1.48 6.58
CA GLY A 244 6.40 2.66 5.82
C GLY A 244 7.55 2.37 4.86
N ILE A 245 7.95 1.10 4.72
CA ILE A 245 9.06 0.69 3.85
C ILE A 245 8.62 0.70 2.39
N ILE A 246 9.42 1.32 1.53
CA ILE A 246 9.18 1.32 0.08
C ILE A 246 9.88 0.11 -0.56
N TRP A 247 9.13 -0.97 -0.77
CA TRP A 247 9.65 -2.22 -1.33
C TRP A 247 9.73 -2.20 -2.85
N THR A 248 10.88 -2.55 -3.40
CA THR A 248 11.08 -2.93 -4.80
C THR A 248 11.50 -4.40 -4.85
N VAL A 249 10.70 -5.27 -5.47
CA VAL A 249 11.04 -6.68 -5.63
C VAL A 249 11.30 -6.95 -7.11
N PHE A 250 12.52 -7.32 -7.47
CA PHE A 250 12.91 -7.51 -8.87
C PHE A 250 12.38 -8.84 -9.44
N LYS A 251 11.86 -8.79 -10.68
CA LYS A 251 11.26 -9.94 -11.38
C LYS A 251 12.31 -10.99 -11.72
N THR A 252 13.49 -10.55 -12.15
CA THR A 252 14.55 -11.44 -12.61
C THR A 252 15.39 -11.91 -11.41
N PRO A 253 15.42 -13.21 -11.11
CA PRO A 253 16.28 -13.73 -10.05
C PRO A 253 17.75 -13.73 -10.48
N ILE A 254 18.66 -13.62 -9.51
CA ILE A 254 20.09 -13.89 -9.71
C ILE A 254 20.40 -15.36 -9.47
N THR A 255 21.49 -15.86 -10.05
CA THR A 255 21.92 -17.26 -9.96
C THR A 255 23.23 -17.42 -9.18
N PHE A 256 23.35 -18.51 -8.44
CA PHE A 256 24.57 -18.92 -7.72
C PHE A 256 24.65 -20.45 -7.64
N HIS A 257 25.73 -21.03 -7.08
CA HIS A 257 25.88 -22.49 -7.01
C HIS A 257 25.29 -23.09 -5.73
N GLU A 258 24.55 -24.19 -5.87
CA GLU A 258 23.91 -24.90 -4.76
C GLU A 258 24.87 -25.33 -3.63
N HIS A 259 26.10 -25.70 -3.97
CA HIS A 259 27.07 -26.17 -2.98
C HIS A 259 27.53 -25.04 -2.02
N GLU A 260 27.52 -23.78 -2.49
CA GLU A 260 27.91 -22.60 -1.72
C GLU A 260 26.90 -22.35 -0.60
N ILE A 261 25.61 -22.32 -0.93
CA ILE A 261 24.56 -22.03 0.05
C ILE A 261 24.29 -23.19 1.00
N SER A 262 24.49 -24.44 0.57
CA SER A 262 24.28 -25.59 1.45
C SER A 262 25.28 -25.59 2.63
N THR A 263 26.53 -25.21 2.37
CA THR A 263 27.55 -25.01 3.41
C THR A 263 27.19 -23.83 4.31
N PHE A 264 26.79 -22.71 3.71
CA PHE A 264 26.38 -21.50 4.43
C PHE A 264 25.23 -21.75 5.41
N ARG A 265 24.14 -22.40 4.94
CA ARG A 265 22.98 -22.78 5.77
C ARG A 265 23.35 -23.67 6.94
N LYS A 266 24.27 -24.61 6.73
CA LYS A 266 24.71 -25.53 7.78
C LYS A 266 25.54 -24.82 8.86
N HIS A 267 26.33 -23.81 8.47
CA HIS A 267 27.24 -23.11 9.38
C HIS A 267 26.63 -21.91 10.09
N ILE A 268 25.67 -21.23 9.47
CA ILE A 268 25.07 -20.00 10.01
C ILE A 268 23.74 -20.31 10.71
N MET A 269 22.70 -20.67 9.94
CA MET A 269 21.42 -21.16 10.45
C MET A 269 20.63 -21.82 9.33
N LEU A 270 19.74 -22.76 9.67
CA LEU A 270 19.00 -23.56 8.69
C LEU A 270 18.02 -22.74 7.84
N LYS A 271 17.33 -21.78 8.46
CA LYS A 271 16.36 -20.88 7.80
C LYS A 271 16.22 -19.59 8.57
N ASN A 272 15.85 -18.51 7.89
CA ASN A 272 15.68 -17.20 8.51
C ASN A 272 14.70 -16.30 7.75
N TYR A 273 13.53 -16.80 7.38
CA TYR A 273 12.55 -16.02 6.63
C TYR A 273 11.22 -15.91 7.39
N ARG A 274 10.53 -14.79 7.24
CA ARG A 274 9.15 -14.57 7.69
C ARG A 274 8.15 -15.07 6.65
N HIS A 275 7.00 -15.59 7.09
CA HIS A 275 5.91 -15.97 6.18
C HIS A 275 5.27 -14.74 5.51
N PRO A 276 4.72 -14.86 4.29
CA PRO A 276 3.93 -13.79 3.67
C PRO A 276 2.78 -13.33 4.56
N GLN A 277 2.66 -12.02 4.66
CA GLN A 277 1.64 -11.33 5.43
C GLN A 277 0.48 -10.93 4.50
N PRO A 278 -0.74 -10.76 5.04
CA PRO A 278 -1.89 -10.39 4.22
C PRO A 278 -1.64 -9.07 3.45
N LEU A 279 -1.97 -9.08 2.16
CA LEU A 279 -1.84 -7.87 1.31
C LEU A 279 -2.73 -6.72 1.83
N HIS A 280 -3.85 -7.08 2.46
CA HIS A 280 -4.92 -6.15 2.84
C HIS A 280 -5.35 -5.30 1.64
N GLN A 281 -5.27 -3.96 1.73
CA GLN A 281 -5.72 -3.03 0.69
C GLN A 281 -4.58 -2.47 -0.15
N ARG A 282 -3.34 -2.91 0.11
CA ARG A 282 -2.17 -2.36 -0.53
C ARG A 282 -2.16 -2.73 -2.01
N MET A 283 -1.87 -1.75 -2.84
CA MET A 283 -1.68 -1.97 -4.27
C MET A 283 -0.23 -2.36 -4.55
N VAL A 284 -0.06 -3.34 -5.43
CA VAL A 284 1.24 -3.74 -5.95
C VAL A 284 1.34 -3.25 -7.38
N TYR A 285 2.32 -2.38 -7.65
CA TYR A 285 2.60 -1.88 -8.98
C TYR A 285 3.65 -2.76 -9.66
N ARG A 286 3.63 -2.86 -10.99
CA ARG A 286 4.67 -3.52 -11.80
C ARG A 286 5.26 -2.56 -12.83
N ASN A 287 6.58 -2.64 -13.03
CA ASN A 287 7.33 -1.86 -14.01
C ASN A 287 7.70 -2.64 -15.28
N PHE A 288 6.78 -3.46 -15.79
CA PHE A 288 6.96 -4.22 -17.03
C PHE A 288 5.60 -4.61 -17.58
N LEU A 289 5.47 -4.81 -18.88
CA LEU A 289 4.23 -5.25 -19.52
C LEU A 289 4.01 -6.76 -19.27
N ASN A 290 2.75 -7.20 -19.15
CA ASN A 290 2.46 -8.63 -19.09
C ASN A 290 2.86 -9.27 -20.42
N GLU A 291 3.65 -10.34 -20.36
CA GLU A 291 3.89 -11.22 -21.49
C GLU A 291 2.56 -11.92 -21.82
N THR A 292 1.89 -11.46 -22.88
CA THR A 292 0.68 -12.05 -23.52
C THR A 292 -0.44 -12.55 -22.60
N LEU A 293 -1.55 -11.80 -22.57
CA LEU A 293 -2.86 -12.17 -22.02
C LEU A 293 -3.53 -13.34 -22.78
N SER A 294 -2.97 -14.54 -22.78
CA SER A 294 -3.59 -15.69 -23.47
C SER A 294 -4.14 -16.78 -22.55
N SER A 295 -4.02 -16.69 -21.23
CA SER A 295 -4.63 -17.69 -20.32
C SER A 295 -4.68 -17.30 -18.84
N ILE A 296 -4.85 -16.01 -18.50
CA ILE A 296 -5.11 -15.65 -17.10
C ILE A 296 -6.60 -15.91 -16.84
N PRO A 297 -6.99 -16.85 -15.96
CA PRO A 297 -8.39 -17.00 -15.55
C PRO A 297 -8.85 -15.66 -14.99
N ASP A 298 -10.10 -15.25 -15.25
CA ASP A 298 -10.74 -14.03 -14.74
C ASP A 298 -10.55 -13.85 -13.22
N TYR A 299 -9.37 -13.36 -12.81
CA TYR A 299 -9.13 -12.88 -11.48
C TYR A 299 -9.47 -11.40 -11.52
N ASN A 300 -10.67 -11.12 -11.02
CA ASN A 300 -11.30 -9.82 -10.85
C ASN A 300 -10.51 -8.94 -9.83
N CYS A 301 -9.21 -8.77 -10.03
CA CYS A 301 -8.33 -8.08 -9.09
C CYS A 301 -8.52 -6.55 -9.13
N CYS A 302 -8.93 -6.01 -10.28
CA CYS A 302 -9.13 -4.58 -10.49
C CYS A 302 -10.60 -4.18 -10.59
N SER A 303 -11.47 -5.08 -11.03
CA SER A 303 -12.90 -4.80 -11.14
C SER A 303 -13.64 -5.39 -9.94
N ILE A 304 -14.63 -4.66 -9.46
CA ILE A 304 -15.56 -5.19 -8.47
C ILE A 304 -16.42 -6.24 -9.17
N SER A 305 -16.28 -7.50 -8.76
CA SER A 305 -17.17 -8.55 -9.25
C SER A 305 -18.49 -8.42 -8.55
N SER A 306 -19.54 -8.11 -9.29
CA SER A 306 -20.90 -8.38 -8.86
C SER A 306 -21.53 -9.38 -9.78
N LYS A 307 -22.04 -10.45 -9.20
CA LYS A 307 -22.82 -11.44 -9.94
C LYS A 307 -24.28 -11.03 -10.17
N THR A 308 -24.75 -9.87 -9.69
CA THR A 308 -26.21 -9.62 -9.54
C THR A 308 -26.71 -8.18 -9.70
N TYR A 309 -25.88 -7.16 -9.94
CA TYR A 309 -26.41 -5.77 -9.96
C TYR A 309 -27.30 -5.39 -11.17
N ASN A 310 -27.36 -6.18 -12.25
CA ASN A 310 -28.15 -5.83 -13.45
C ASN A 310 -29.64 -6.19 -13.40
N LEU A 311 -30.14 -6.71 -12.27
CA LEU A 311 -31.57 -7.04 -12.10
C LEU A 311 -32.26 -6.01 -11.20
N ASN A 312 -33.58 -5.88 -11.37
CA ASN A 312 -34.41 -5.07 -10.47
C ASN A 312 -34.69 -5.86 -9.20
N TYR A 313 -34.43 -5.25 -8.05
CA TYR A 313 -34.72 -5.82 -6.74
C TYR A 313 -35.59 -4.87 -5.92
N THR A 314 -36.28 -5.43 -4.94
CA THR A 314 -37.13 -4.66 -4.04
C THR A 314 -36.31 -4.14 -2.86
N PHE A 315 -36.43 -2.85 -2.59
CA PHE A 315 -35.78 -2.18 -1.46
C PHE A 315 -36.83 -1.51 -0.58
N LYS A 316 -36.59 -1.52 0.73
CA LYS A 316 -37.30 -0.68 1.69
C LYS A 316 -36.50 0.60 1.89
N LEU A 317 -37.10 1.73 1.55
CA LEU A 317 -36.58 3.07 1.84
C LEU A 317 -37.16 3.53 3.17
N LEU A 318 -36.32 3.97 4.10
CA LEU A 318 -36.70 4.42 5.43
C LEU A 318 -36.08 5.79 5.70
N ASN A 319 -36.90 6.77 6.08
CA ASN A 319 -36.39 7.99 6.69
C ASN A 319 -36.02 7.71 8.15
N ASN A 320 -34.73 7.75 8.48
CA ASN A 320 -34.26 7.53 9.85
C ASN A 320 -34.06 8.84 10.65
N GLY A 321 -34.49 9.98 10.11
CA GLY A 321 -34.30 11.31 10.68
C GLY A 321 -32.97 11.99 10.31
N HIS A 322 -32.08 11.29 9.60
CA HIS A 322 -30.80 11.83 9.13
C HIS A 322 -30.61 11.67 7.61
N THR A 323 -31.13 10.60 7.04
CA THR A 323 -31.08 10.30 5.61
C THR A 323 -32.19 9.31 5.24
N ILE A 324 -32.34 9.05 3.94
CA ILE A 324 -33.17 7.95 3.45
C ILE A 324 -32.27 6.73 3.25
N VAL A 325 -32.42 5.75 4.14
CA VAL A 325 -31.68 4.48 4.10
C VAL A 325 -32.45 3.48 3.24
N GLY A 326 -31.79 2.94 2.22
CA GLY A 326 -32.30 1.85 1.41
C GLY A 326 -31.72 0.50 1.84
N THR A 327 -32.59 -0.44 2.24
CA THR A 327 -32.20 -1.82 2.58
C THR A 327 -32.86 -2.80 1.62
N TYR A 328 -32.15 -3.87 1.26
CA TYR A 328 -32.73 -4.96 0.47
C TYR A 328 -33.97 -5.54 1.19
N ASN A 329 -35.07 -5.70 0.46
CA ASN A 329 -36.36 -6.17 0.97
C ASN A 329 -36.77 -7.44 0.23
N GLY A 330 -36.01 -8.51 0.44
CA GLY A 330 -36.32 -9.86 -0.01
C GLY A 330 -36.39 -10.83 1.17
N ASN A 331 -36.90 -12.04 0.90
CA ASN A 331 -37.04 -13.09 1.92
C ASN A 331 -35.74 -13.88 2.14
N ASP A 332 -34.76 -13.73 1.26
CA ASP A 332 -33.46 -14.42 1.28
C ASP A 332 -32.33 -13.43 1.65
N SER A 333 -31.11 -13.97 1.83
CA SER A 333 -29.91 -13.15 1.96
C SER A 333 -29.75 -12.18 0.78
N SER A 334 -29.13 -11.02 1.06
CA SER A 334 -28.84 -10.04 0.02
C SER A 334 -28.07 -10.69 -1.14
N PRO A 335 -28.58 -10.62 -2.39
CA PRO A 335 -27.92 -11.22 -3.55
C PRO A 335 -26.66 -10.44 -3.94
N PHE A 336 -26.44 -9.28 -3.34
CA PHE A 336 -25.40 -8.32 -3.69
C PHE A 336 -24.12 -8.59 -2.90
N ILE A 337 -23.15 -9.12 -3.62
CA ILE A 337 -21.86 -9.54 -3.07
C ILE A 337 -20.76 -8.68 -3.68
N LEU A 338 -19.97 -8.05 -2.80
CA LEU A 338 -18.80 -7.25 -3.14
C LEU A 338 -17.53 -8.08 -2.93
N THR A 339 -16.80 -8.27 -4.04
CA THR A 339 -15.47 -8.90 -4.07
C THR A 339 -14.60 -8.19 -5.09
N GLY A 340 -13.29 -8.45 -5.06
CA GLY A 340 -12.35 -7.91 -6.04
C GLY A 340 -11.90 -6.48 -5.75
N GLY A 341 -11.29 -5.85 -6.75
CA GLY A 341 -10.70 -4.51 -6.63
C GLY A 341 -9.61 -4.39 -5.56
N GLY A 342 -9.04 -5.48 -5.04
CA GLY A 342 -8.10 -5.47 -3.91
C GLY A 342 -8.73 -5.61 -2.51
N LEU A 343 -10.02 -5.97 -2.41
CA LEU A 343 -10.63 -6.39 -1.15
C LEU A 343 -10.19 -7.81 -0.78
N ASN A 344 -9.93 -8.03 0.51
CA ASN A 344 -9.62 -9.37 1.03
C ASN A 344 -10.90 -10.04 1.54
N GLY A 345 -11.36 -11.07 0.83
CA GLY A 345 -12.59 -11.79 1.15
C GLY A 345 -13.84 -11.21 0.50
N THR A 346 -14.98 -11.65 1.00
CA THR A 346 -16.30 -11.39 0.45
C THR A 346 -17.10 -10.49 1.39
N PHE A 347 -17.81 -9.50 0.84
CA PHE A 347 -18.60 -8.54 1.59
C PHE A 347 -20.06 -8.59 1.12
N GLU A 348 -20.99 -8.66 2.05
CA GLU A 348 -22.43 -8.69 1.78
C GLU A 348 -23.01 -7.29 1.89
N PHE A 349 -23.82 -6.88 0.92
CA PHE A 349 -24.51 -5.59 0.96
C PHE A 349 -25.44 -5.50 2.18
N SER A 350 -25.34 -4.38 2.91
CA SER A 350 -26.16 -4.07 4.06
C SER A 350 -27.22 -3.02 3.72
N ASN A 351 -26.79 -1.84 3.26
CA ASN A 351 -27.66 -0.71 2.98
C ASN A 351 -26.98 0.32 2.07
N PHE A 352 -27.76 1.25 1.54
CA PHE A 352 -27.24 2.47 0.93
C PHE A 352 -27.90 3.71 1.51
N HIS A 353 -27.22 4.85 1.42
CA HIS A 353 -27.74 6.15 1.85
C HIS A 353 -27.04 7.29 1.12
N LEU A 354 -27.68 8.46 1.08
CA LEU A 354 -27.24 9.63 0.33
C LEU A 354 -26.75 10.74 1.27
N HIS A 355 -25.74 11.47 0.81
CA HIS A 355 -25.27 12.73 1.38
C HIS A 355 -25.42 13.88 0.38
N TRP A 356 -25.90 15.03 0.86
CA TRP A 356 -26.18 16.22 0.05
C TRP A 356 -26.03 17.52 0.86
N ASP A 357 -26.01 18.66 0.15
CA ASP A 357 -26.06 20.02 0.71
C ASP A 357 -27.29 20.81 0.24
N GLU A 358 -27.39 22.05 0.73
CA GLU A 358 -28.48 22.98 0.43
C GLU A 358 -28.39 23.68 -0.94
N ASN A 359 -27.20 23.71 -1.57
CA ASN A 359 -26.93 24.57 -2.74
C ASN A 359 -26.23 23.88 -3.92
N SER A 360 -26.09 22.56 -3.85
CA SER A 360 -25.60 21.68 -4.91
C SER A 360 -24.13 21.85 -5.26
N LYS A 361 -23.33 22.45 -4.37
CA LYS A 361 -21.90 22.75 -4.61
C LYS A 361 -20.96 22.00 -3.67
N SER A 362 -21.45 21.40 -2.59
CA SER A 362 -20.63 20.93 -1.48
C SER A 362 -21.23 19.76 -0.69
N GLY A 363 -22.20 19.04 -1.26
CA GLY A 363 -22.90 17.95 -0.61
C GLY A 363 -22.17 16.62 -0.52
N SER A 364 -21.10 16.41 -1.29
CA SER A 364 -20.28 15.19 -1.14
C SER A 364 -19.51 15.19 0.18
N GLU A 365 -19.42 14.02 0.84
CA GLU A 365 -18.62 13.89 2.08
C GLU A 365 -17.12 13.94 1.74
N HIS A 366 -16.73 13.31 0.64
CA HIS A 366 -15.38 13.40 0.10
C HIS A 366 -15.17 14.66 -0.75
N GLN A 367 -13.91 15.05 -0.86
CA GLN A 367 -13.45 16.09 -1.79
C GLN A 367 -12.23 15.58 -2.57
N VAL A 368 -12.14 15.95 -3.84
CA VAL A 368 -10.99 15.64 -4.70
C VAL A 368 -10.29 16.95 -5.02
N ASN A 369 -9.00 17.08 -4.68
CA ASN A 369 -8.22 18.30 -4.88
C ASN A 369 -8.89 19.56 -4.28
N GLY A 370 -9.55 19.41 -3.13
CA GLY A 370 -10.28 20.50 -2.46
C GLY A 370 -11.65 20.83 -3.06
N VAL A 371 -12.07 20.13 -4.11
CA VAL A 371 -13.36 20.32 -4.76
C VAL A 371 -14.36 19.27 -4.27
N LYS A 372 -15.52 19.73 -3.82
CA LYS A 372 -16.69 18.88 -3.53
C LYS A 372 -17.65 18.87 -4.71
N LEU A 373 -18.48 17.83 -4.78
CA LEU A 373 -19.57 17.70 -5.74
C LEU A 373 -20.93 17.86 -5.07
N THR A 374 -22.00 17.84 -5.86
CA THR A 374 -23.39 18.05 -5.43
C THR A 374 -23.82 17.10 -4.32
N GLY A 375 -23.37 15.84 -4.37
CA GLY A 375 -23.70 14.84 -3.36
C GLY A 375 -22.80 13.63 -3.45
N GLU A 376 -23.01 12.67 -2.56
CA GLU A 376 -22.33 11.38 -2.57
C GLU A 376 -23.27 10.30 -2.04
N ILE A 377 -23.39 9.18 -2.76
CA ILE A 377 -24.11 8.00 -2.29
C ILE A 377 -23.12 6.96 -1.76
N HIS A 378 -23.47 6.37 -0.62
CA HIS A 378 -22.70 5.31 0.04
C HIS A 378 -23.43 3.97 -0.05
N PHE A 379 -22.75 2.93 -0.51
CA PHE A 379 -23.21 1.54 -0.44
C PHE A 379 -22.36 0.77 0.57
N VAL A 380 -22.97 0.38 1.67
CA VAL A 380 -22.33 -0.27 2.81
C VAL A 380 -22.39 -1.78 2.65
N HIS A 381 -21.24 -2.43 2.79
CA HIS A 381 -21.10 -3.88 2.76
C HIS A 381 -20.33 -4.36 3.99
N ILE A 382 -20.65 -5.56 4.48
CA ILE A 382 -20.06 -6.14 5.69
C ILE A 382 -19.50 -7.51 5.36
N ASN A 383 -18.25 -7.76 5.74
CA ASN A 383 -17.68 -9.11 5.66
C ASN A 383 -18.31 -9.98 6.76
N PRO A 384 -18.97 -11.10 6.42
CA PRO A 384 -19.73 -11.88 7.40
C PRO A 384 -18.83 -12.58 8.43
N GLU A 385 -17.58 -12.89 8.07
CA GLU A 385 -16.62 -13.59 8.93
C GLU A 385 -15.91 -12.61 9.88
N THR A 386 -15.32 -11.55 9.32
CA THR A 386 -14.45 -10.62 10.05
C THR A 386 -15.17 -9.40 10.61
N LYS A 387 -16.43 -9.16 10.19
CA LYS A 387 -17.23 -7.96 10.48
C LYS A 387 -16.63 -6.64 10.00
N VAL A 388 -15.58 -6.69 9.18
CA VAL A 388 -15.00 -5.50 8.54
C VAL A 388 -16.03 -4.87 7.60
N VAL A 389 -16.15 -3.55 7.67
CA VAL A 389 -17.07 -2.77 6.83
C VAL A 389 -16.33 -2.24 5.60
N ALA A 390 -16.91 -2.40 4.42
CA ALA A 390 -16.48 -1.76 3.18
C ALA A 390 -17.57 -0.82 2.67
N VAL A 391 -17.20 0.41 2.34
CA VAL A 391 -18.12 1.41 1.79
C VAL A 391 -17.69 1.81 0.39
N LEU A 392 -18.63 1.73 -0.54
CA LEU A 392 -18.50 2.27 -1.89
C LEU A 392 -19.09 3.68 -1.90
N GLY A 393 -18.26 4.70 -2.10
CA GLY A 393 -18.68 6.10 -2.25
C GLY A 393 -18.70 6.50 -3.71
N ILE A 394 -19.83 7.02 -4.19
CA ILE A 394 -20.00 7.45 -5.58
C ILE A 394 -20.43 8.90 -5.58
N PHE A 395 -19.59 9.75 -6.16
CA PHE A 395 -19.91 11.16 -6.32
C PHE A 395 -21.13 11.36 -7.21
N MET A 396 -21.90 12.40 -6.90
CA MET A 396 -23.08 12.77 -7.65
C MET A 396 -22.96 14.20 -8.13
N HIS A 397 -23.30 14.41 -9.40
CA HIS A 397 -23.28 15.71 -10.04
C HIS A 397 -24.67 16.01 -10.59
N SER A 398 -25.26 17.14 -10.21
CA SER A 398 -26.53 17.55 -10.79
C SER A 398 -26.33 18.24 -12.14
N SER A 399 -27.22 17.97 -13.09
CA SER A 399 -27.31 18.74 -14.33
C SER A 399 -28.54 19.65 -14.30
N GLN A 400 -28.35 20.91 -14.74
CA GLN A 400 -29.45 21.81 -15.05
C GLN A 400 -29.99 21.41 -16.44
N ASN A 401 -31.25 20.99 -16.52
CA ASN A 401 -31.95 20.90 -17.80
C ASN A 401 -32.10 22.32 -18.35
N THR A 402 -31.17 22.78 -19.19
CA THR A 402 -31.38 23.99 -19.99
C THR A 402 -32.32 23.67 -21.15
N SER A 403 -33.60 23.47 -20.83
CA SER A 403 -34.67 23.54 -21.82
C SER A 403 -35.07 25.01 -22.02
N THR A 404 -34.20 25.77 -22.68
CA THR A 404 -34.59 27.05 -23.29
C THR A 404 -34.22 26.98 -24.75
N ASN A 405 -35.25 26.91 -25.60
CA ASN A 405 -35.16 27.08 -27.05
C ASN A 405 -34.66 28.50 -27.36
N GLU A 406 -33.36 28.73 -27.27
CA GLU A 406 -32.71 29.86 -27.96
C GLU A 406 -32.02 29.34 -29.21
N THR A 407 -32.62 29.71 -30.34
CA THR A 407 -32.15 29.44 -31.70
C THR A 407 -30.82 30.16 -31.95
N ILE A 408 -29.71 29.57 -31.50
CA ILE A 408 -28.38 30.01 -31.94
C ILE A 408 -28.07 29.32 -33.26
N HIS A 409 -28.29 30.05 -34.35
CA HIS A 409 -27.77 29.74 -35.67
C HIS A 409 -26.23 29.77 -35.65
N THR A 410 -25.59 28.62 -35.40
CA THR A 410 -24.19 28.42 -35.78
C THR A 410 -24.00 27.08 -36.49
N ARG A 411 -23.36 27.17 -37.65
CA ARG A 411 -23.15 26.16 -38.70
C ARG A 411 -22.78 24.76 -38.18
N LYS A 412 -23.55 23.75 -38.64
CA LYS A 412 -23.18 22.33 -38.64
C LYS A 412 -21.85 22.13 -39.38
N ARG A 413 -20.81 21.67 -38.67
CA ARG A 413 -19.86 20.69 -39.23
C ARG A 413 -20.36 19.32 -38.82
N ARG A 414 -20.66 18.47 -39.81
CA ARG A 414 -20.81 17.03 -39.62
C ARG A 414 -19.44 16.51 -39.24
N ASP A 415 -19.33 15.98 -38.03
CA ASP A 415 -18.42 14.88 -37.77
C ASP A 415 -19.19 13.80 -37.03
N THR A 416 -19.16 12.61 -37.60
CA THR A 416 -19.94 11.44 -37.21
C THR A 416 -19.09 10.56 -36.32
N THR A 417 -19.30 10.62 -34.99
CA THR A 417 -19.08 9.51 -34.06
C THR A 417 -19.92 9.70 -32.79
N ASN A 418 -20.96 8.87 -32.67
CA ASN A 418 -21.63 8.33 -31.47
C ASN A 418 -20.78 8.38 -30.17
N ASP A 419 -21.25 8.64 -28.94
CA ASP A 419 -22.58 8.81 -28.35
C ASP A 419 -22.40 9.69 -27.10
N SER A 420 -23.20 10.75 -26.96
CA SER A 420 -23.44 11.39 -25.65
C SER A 420 -24.94 11.63 -25.53
N GLU A 421 -25.69 10.53 -25.51
CA GLU A 421 -27.04 10.59 -25.01
C GLU A 421 -26.97 11.02 -23.55
N ASN A 422 -27.52 12.20 -23.31
CA ASN A 422 -27.83 12.76 -22.01
C ASN A 422 -28.96 11.91 -21.40
N ILE A 423 -28.66 10.66 -21.03
CA ILE A 423 -29.62 9.73 -20.41
C ILE A 423 -29.79 10.17 -18.95
N THR A 424 -30.91 10.84 -18.66
CA THR A 424 -31.42 10.93 -17.30
C THR A 424 -31.54 9.53 -16.73
N ASN A 425 -30.77 9.22 -15.68
CA ASN A 425 -30.80 7.93 -15.02
C ASN A 425 -32.19 7.71 -14.39
N THR A 426 -33.03 6.91 -15.02
CA THR A 426 -34.43 6.71 -14.65
C THR A 426 -34.61 6.10 -13.26
N GLU A 427 -33.61 5.39 -12.74
CA GLU A 427 -33.62 4.85 -11.39
C GLU A 427 -33.50 5.96 -10.33
N TRP A 428 -32.72 7.00 -10.60
CA TRP A 428 -32.66 8.17 -9.71
C TRP A 428 -33.97 8.94 -9.68
N GLN A 429 -34.68 9.01 -10.81
CA GLN A 429 -36.02 9.63 -10.86
C GLN A 429 -37.02 8.86 -9.99
N LYS A 430 -37.03 7.52 -10.08
CA LYS A 430 -37.87 6.66 -9.22
C LYS A 430 -37.52 6.84 -7.75
N TYR A 431 -36.23 6.87 -7.43
CA TYR A 431 -35.74 7.08 -6.08
C TYR A 431 -36.22 8.42 -5.53
N PHE A 432 -35.91 9.55 -6.19
CA PHE A 432 -36.28 10.88 -5.70
C PHE A 432 -37.80 11.07 -5.63
N ALA A 433 -38.56 10.57 -6.60
CA ALA A 433 -40.03 10.64 -6.57
C ALA A 433 -40.62 9.93 -5.35
N THR A 434 -40.03 8.80 -4.94
CA THR A 434 -40.49 8.04 -3.77
C THR A 434 -39.98 8.66 -2.47
N ALA A 435 -38.68 8.93 -2.41
CA ALA A 435 -37.97 9.39 -1.23
C ALA A 435 -38.45 10.78 -0.77
N SER A 436 -38.81 11.68 -1.70
CA SER A 436 -39.31 13.03 -1.38
C SER A 436 -40.66 13.04 -0.63
N ASN A 437 -41.37 11.91 -0.59
CA ASN A 437 -42.63 11.75 0.15
C ASN A 437 -42.42 11.24 1.59
N LEU A 438 -41.21 10.79 1.95
CA LEU A 438 -40.90 10.22 3.27
C LEU A 438 -40.53 11.30 4.29
N GLN A 439 -41.38 12.31 4.49
CA GLN A 439 -41.05 13.52 5.25
C GLN A 439 -40.88 13.27 6.76
N GLU A 440 -41.73 12.41 7.35
CA GLU A 440 -41.66 12.11 8.78
C GLU A 440 -40.63 11.01 9.09
N ILE A 441 -40.01 11.12 10.28
CA ILE A 441 -39.09 10.09 10.80
C ILE A 441 -39.87 8.78 10.92
N ASN A 442 -39.26 7.69 10.49
CA ASN A 442 -39.80 6.34 10.41
C ASN A 442 -40.81 6.10 9.27
N ASN A 443 -41.11 7.09 8.42
CA ASN A 443 -41.82 6.83 7.17
C ASN A 443 -40.99 5.89 6.30
N SER A 444 -41.65 4.91 5.69
CA SER A 444 -41.02 3.99 4.78
C SER A 444 -41.88 3.70 3.55
N ALA A 445 -41.20 3.41 2.45
CA ALA A 445 -41.80 2.96 1.21
C ALA A 445 -41.02 1.78 0.64
N VAL A 446 -41.69 0.96 -0.14
CA VAL A 446 -41.06 -0.15 -0.86
C VAL A 446 -40.97 0.23 -2.33
N LEU A 447 -39.78 0.11 -2.90
CA LEU A 447 -39.48 0.51 -4.28
C LEU A 447 -38.64 -0.56 -4.96
N SER A 448 -38.96 -0.87 -6.22
CA SER A 448 -38.12 -1.72 -7.06
C SER A 448 -37.08 -0.86 -7.77
N LEU A 449 -35.79 -1.17 -7.56
CA LEU A 449 -34.66 -0.44 -8.12
C LEU A 449 -33.65 -1.39 -8.78
N ASN A 450 -32.98 -0.89 -9.82
CA ASN A 450 -31.77 -1.50 -10.37
C ASN A 450 -30.53 -0.91 -9.70
N LEU A 451 -29.81 -1.73 -8.93
CA LEU A 451 -28.68 -1.25 -8.15
C LEU A 451 -27.44 -0.92 -9.01
N ALA A 452 -27.21 -1.63 -10.13
CA ALA A 452 -26.14 -1.28 -11.08
C ALA A 452 -26.39 0.09 -11.69
N SER A 453 -27.62 0.35 -12.14
CA SER A 453 -27.99 1.65 -12.67
C SER A 453 -27.86 2.75 -11.62
N LEU A 454 -28.20 2.48 -10.35
CA LEU A 454 -28.02 3.46 -9.27
C LEU A 454 -26.54 3.80 -9.02
N MET A 455 -25.65 2.81 -9.13
CA MET A 455 -24.19 3.00 -9.00
C MET A 455 -23.53 3.64 -10.23
N GLY A 456 -24.14 3.51 -11.41
CA GLY A 456 -23.58 4.00 -12.67
C GLY A 456 -22.64 3.00 -13.36
N SER A 457 -22.21 3.36 -14.58
CA SER A 457 -21.58 2.42 -15.51
C SER A 457 -20.05 2.29 -15.39
N ASN A 458 -19.35 3.21 -14.71
CA ASN A 458 -17.90 3.17 -14.58
C ASN A 458 -17.44 3.00 -13.13
N LEU A 459 -17.29 1.73 -12.72
CA LEU A 459 -16.74 1.32 -11.43
C LEU A 459 -15.28 0.82 -11.54
N ASN A 460 -14.56 1.25 -12.58
CA ASN A 460 -13.19 0.80 -12.81
C ASN A 460 -12.15 1.72 -12.19
N ASP A 461 -12.44 3.02 -12.05
CA ASP A 461 -11.51 4.01 -11.52
C ASP A 461 -11.93 4.45 -10.13
N PHE A 462 -11.12 4.15 -9.11
CA PHE A 462 -11.40 4.51 -7.72
C PHE A 462 -10.16 4.84 -6.90
N TRP A 463 -10.39 5.60 -5.83
CA TRP A 463 -9.49 5.73 -4.69
C TRP A 463 -9.89 4.75 -3.59
N ARG A 464 -8.91 4.24 -2.83
CA ARG A 464 -9.13 3.36 -1.68
C ARG A 464 -8.31 3.77 -0.48
N TYR A 465 -8.93 3.75 0.70
CA TYR A 465 -8.26 4.04 1.96
C TYR A 465 -8.97 3.42 3.16
N ARG A 466 -8.29 3.33 4.31
CA ARG A 466 -8.93 2.97 5.59
C ARG A 466 -9.38 4.20 6.33
N GLY A 467 -10.66 4.28 6.66
CA GLY A 467 -11.24 5.39 7.40
C GLY A 467 -12.10 4.93 8.55
N SER A 468 -13.03 5.81 8.90
CA SER A 468 -14.10 5.55 9.86
C SER A 468 -15.44 5.58 9.17
N LEU A 469 -16.49 5.24 9.92
CA LEU A 469 -17.83 5.73 9.60
C LEU A 469 -17.83 7.26 9.63
N THR A 470 -18.60 7.88 8.74
CA THR A 470 -18.74 9.35 8.67
C THR A 470 -19.74 9.89 9.69
N THR A 471 -20.62 9.02 10.20
CA THR A 471 -21.59 9.32 11.26
C THR A 471 -21.20 8.70 12.62
N PRO A 472 -21.66 9.26 13.75
CA PRO A 472 -21.44 8.70 15.08
C PRO A 472 -21.82 7.21 15.18
N PRO A 473 -21.02 6.37 15.85
CA PRO A 473 -19.89 6.71 16.72
C PRO A 473 -18.54 6.97 16.01
N CYS A 474 -18.52 7.11 14.68
CA CYS A 474 -17.29 7.36 13.90
C CYS A 474 -16.24 6.25 14.07
N THR A 475 -16.68 5.00 14.22
CA THR A 475 -15.79 3.85 14.42
C THR A 475 -14.82 3.70 13.26
N GLU A 476 -13.53 3.59 13.56
CA GLU A 476 -12.47 3.33 12.59
C GLU A 476 -12.48 1.88 12.08
N GLY A 477 -11.74 1.60 11.00
CA GLY A 477 -11.63 0.25 10.42
C GLY A 477 -12.49 0.03 9.17
N VAL A 478 -13.06 1.10 8.61
CA VAL A 478 -13.86 1.05 7.37
C VAL A 478 -12.96 1.08 6.15
N ILE A 479 -13.22 0.20 5.18
CA ILE A 479 -12.55 0.21 3.87
C ILE A 479 -13.34 1.10 2.91
N TRP A 480 -12.83 2.28 2.61
CA TRP A 480 -13.45 3.21 1.67
C TRP A 480 -13.00 2.93 0.24
N THR A 481 -13.95 2.95 -0.69
CA THR A 481 -13.72 2.90 -2.14
C THR A 481 -14.50 4.02 -2.79
N VAL A 482 -13.83 5.10 -3.17
CA VAL A 482 -14.48 6.28 -3.72
C VAL A 482 -14.25 6.30 -5.23
N PHE A 483 -15.31 6.23 -6.02
CA PHE A 483 -15.21 6.16 -7.48
C PHE A 483 -14.97 7.54 -8.11
N LYS A 484 -14.13 7.56 -9.14
CA LYS A 484 -13.73 8.79 -9.85
C LYS A 484 -14.87 9.37 -10.70
N THR A 485 -15.63 8.51 -11.36
CA THR A 485 -16.68 8.95 -12.29
C THR A 485 -17.94 9.26 -11.51
N PRO A 486 -18.43 10.51 -11.52
CA PRO A 486 -19.68 10.85 -10.86
C PRO A 486 -20.89 10.33 -11.65
N ILE A 487 -21.99 10.11 -10.95
CA ILE A 487 -23.30 9.87 -11.55
C ILE A 487 -24.06 11.18 -11.74
N ASN A 488 -24.76 11.31 -12.87
CA ASN A 488 -25.56 12.49 -13.20
C ASN A 488 -27.03 12.29 -12.80
N PHE A 489 -27.66 13.34 -12.27
CA PHE A 489 -29.09 13.38 -11.93
C PHE A 489 -29.67 14.80 -12.09
N SER A 490 -30.99 14.95 -11.96
CA SER A 490 -31.68 16.24 -12.13
C SER A 490 -31.57 17.13 -10.89
N GLU A 491 -31.07 18.36 -11.07
CA GLU A 491 -31.05 19.38 -10.01
C GLU A 491 -32.46 19.67 -9.44
N ASN A 492 -33.50 19.62 -10.28
CA ASN A 492 -34.89 19.87 -9.84
C ASN A 492 -35.42 18.77 -8.90
N GLU A 493 -35.02 17.51 -9.15
CA GLU A 493 -35.41 16.36 -8.31
C GLU A 493 -34.75 16.45 -6.95
N MET A 494 -33.45 16.78 -6.90
CA MET A 494 -32.72 16.97 -5.64
C MET A 494 -33.23 18.17 -4.84
N ASN A 495 -33.55 19.29 -5.49
CA ASN A 495 -34.15 20.45 -4.83
C ASN A 495 -35.46 20.10 -4.13
N SER A 496 -36.32 19.32 -4.81
CA SER A 496 -37.59 18.86 -4.24
C SER A 496 -37.37 17.90 -3.08
N PHE A 497 -36.40 16.99 -3.21
CA PHE A 497 -36.01 16.03 -2.19
C PHE A 497 -35.48 16.70 -0.91
N ARG A 498 -34.44 17.55 -1.02
CA ARG A 498 -33.82 18.19 0.16
C ARG A 498 -34.76 19.15 0.88
N LYS A 499 -35.67 19.81 0.16
CA LYS A 499 -36.70 20.66 0.77
C LYS A 499 -37.66 19.86 1.67
N ASN A 500 -37.93 18.60 1.32
CA ASN A 500 -38.91 17.77 2.02
C ASN A 500 -38.30 16.90 3.13
N ILE A 501 -36.97 16.67 3.14
CA ILE A 501 -36.29 15.79 4.09
C ILE A 501 -35.41 16.60 5.07
N SER A 502 -34.30 17.17 4.60
CA SER A 502 -33.41 18.05 5.36
C SER A 502 -32.55 18.87 4.38
N LEU A 503 -32.11 20.06 4.81
CA LEU A 503 -31.33 20.97 3.96
C LEU A 503 -29.97 20.40 3.58
N ASP A 504 -29.30 19.71 4.50
CA ASP A 504 -28.03 19.01 4.31
C ASP A 504 -27.91 17.80 5.25
N ASN A 505 -26.90 16.95 5.04
CA ASN A 505 -26.58 15.82 5.92
C ASN A 505 -25.15 15.25 5.76
N TYR A 506 -24.16 16.06 5.39
CA TYR A 506 -22.77 15.62 5.18
C TYR A 506 -21.85 16.03 6.33
N ARG A 507 -20.71 15.34 6.48
CA ARG A 507 -19.62 15.72 7.37
C ARG A 507 -18.45 16.35 6.61
N SER A 508 -17.77 17.31 7.24
CA SER A 508 -16.54 17.90 6.70
C SER A 508 -15.38 16.88 6.61
N PRO A 509 -14.55 16.93 5.55
CA PRO A 509 -13.36 16.09 5.43
C PRO A 509 -12.43 16.20 6.65
N GLN A 510 -11.86 15.08 7.07
CA GLN A 510 -10.92 15.01 8.19
C GLN A 510 -9.48 15.05 7.70
N ALA A 511 -8.54 15.49 8.55
CA ALA A 511 -7.13 15.53 8.20
C ALA A 511 -6.60 14.12 7.84
N LEU A 512 -5.78 14.04 6.80
CA LEU A 512 -5.26 12.77 6.31
C LEU A 512 -4.22 12.16 7.26
N TYR A 513 -3.49 13.00 8.02
CA TYR A 513 -2.35 12.59 8.82
C TYR A 513 -1.40 11.67 8.01
N ASN A 514 -1.06 10.49 8.52
CA ASN A 514 -0.18 9.52 7.84
C ASN A 514 -0.96 8.49 7.00
N ARG A 515 -2.26 8.67 6.80
CA ARG A 515 -3.09 7.72 6.08
C ARG A 515 -2.80 7.80 4.58
N MET A 516 -2.51 6.66 3.98
CA MET A 516 -2.31 6.61 2.54
C MET A 516 -3.63 6.35 1.81
N VAL A 517 -3.85 7.12 0.74
CA VAL A 517 -4.93 6.91 -0.22
C VAL A 517 -4.33 6.29 -1.48
N TYR A 518 -4.79 5.11 -1.83
CA TYR A 518 -4.41 4.41 -3.04
C TYR A 518 -5.35 4.79 -4.18
N ARG A 519 -4.87 4.76 -5.42
CA ARG A 519 -5.72 4.84 -6.62
C ARG A 519 -5.31 3.77 -7.61
N ASN A 520 -6.24 3.30 -8.43
CA ASN A 520 -6.00 2.26 -9.43
C ASN A 520 -5.94 2.77 -10.88
N PHE A 521 -6.06 4.08 -11.10
CA PHE A 521 -6.00 4.72 -12.41
C PHE A 521 -4.84 5.72 -12.52
N LEU A 522 -4.45 6.03 -13.77
CA LEU A 522 -3.37 6.97 -14.09
C LEU A 522 -3.86 8.43 -14.01
N ASN A 523 -2.95 9.36 -13.71
CA ASN A 523 -3.25 10.78 -13.84
C ASN A 523 -3.39 11.10 -15.34
N GLU A 524 -4.51 11.65 -15.78
CA GLU A 524 -4.69 12.12 -17.17
C GLU A 524 -3.78 13.31 -17.51
N THR A 525 -3.14 13.94 -16.50
CA THR A 525 -2.14 14.98 -16.67
C THR A 525 -0.79 14.52 -16.09
N LEU A 526 0.01 13.88 -16.94
CA LEU A 526 1.48 13.76 -16.76
C LEU A 526 2.24 14.52 -17.85
N SER A 527 1.57 15.41 -18.59
CA SER A 527 2.22 16.32 -19.54
C SER A 527 2.28 17.78 -19.09
N SER A 528 1.56 18.23 -18.05
CA SER A 528 1.66 19.62 -17.57
C SER A 528 0.83 19.92 -16.31
N ILE A 529 1.34 19.65 -15.10
CA ILE A 529 0.97 20.43 -13.90
C ILE A 529 2.23 20.58 -13.00
N PRO A 530 2.57 21.81 -12.53
CA PRO A 530 3.68 22.06 -11.60
C PRO A 530 3.38 21.52 -10.19
N ASP A 531 4.43 21.39 -9.37
CA ASP A 531 4.37 21.04 -7.94
C ASP A 531 3.18 21.70 -7.22
N TYR A 532 2.17 20.90 -6.87
CA TYR A 532 1.23 21.28 -5.82
C TYR A 532 1.84 20.86 -4.49
N ASN A 533 2.53 21.81 -3.85
CA ASN A 533 2.79 21.77 -2.42
C ASN A 533 1.48 21.51 -1.67
N CYS A 534 1.42 20.43 -0.90
CA CYS A 534 0.31 20.15 0.04
C CYS A 534 0.27 21.12 1.25
N CYS A 535 0.84 22.30 1.11
CA CYS A 535 0.73 23.43 2.03
C CYS A 535 0.59 24.70 1.19
N PRO A 536 -0.55 25.42 1.22
CA PRO A 536 -0.60 26.76 0.69
C PRO A 536 0.33 27.66 1.53
N GLU A 537 1.43 28.10 0.93
CA GLU A 537 2.12 29.33 1.35
C GLU A 537 1.16 30.48 1.11
N ASN A 538 0.31 30.82 2.09
CA ASN A 538 -0.30 32.14 2.30
C ASN A 538 -1.11 32.20 3.60
N TRP A 539 -0.51 31.73 4.70
CA TRP A 539 -0.93 32.15 6.05
C TRP A 539 -0.01 33.26 6.57
N GLY A 540 0.12 34.31 5.77
CA GLY A 540 0.73 35.58 6.13
C GLY A 540 -0.23 36.70 5.76
N ASN A 541 -0.63 37.49 6.75
CA ASN A 541 -1.47 38.70 6.66
C ASN A 541 -3.00 38.50 6.63
N SER A 542 -3.55 38.11 7.77
CA SER A 542 -4.67 38.86 8.35
C SER A 542 -4.44 39.05 9.85
N SER A 543 -4.06 40.26 10.20
CA SER A 543 -4.01 40.75 11.56
C SER A 543 -5.43 40.89 12.14
N ASN A 544 -5.54 40.59 13.43
CA ASN A 544 -6.63 40.91 14.36
C ASN A 544 -7.90 40.05 14.29
N SER A 545 -7.92 38.96 15.08
CA SER A 545 -9.04 38.59 15.99
C SER A 545 -8.98 37.16 16.58
N ALA A 546 -7.86 36.43 16.52
CA ALA A 546 -7.74 35.10 17.13
C ALA A 546 -6.62 34.94 18.18
N SER A 547 -5.99 36.03 18.63
CA SER A 547 -4.87 36.01 19.60
C SER A 547 -5.30 36.21 21.06
N LYS A 548 -6.48 35.71 21.48
CA LYS A 548 -6.90 35.85 22.89
C LYS A 548 -7.49 34.63 23.59
N LEU A 549 -7.45 33.43 23.00
CA LEU A 549 -7.98 32.21 23.66
C LEU A 549 -7.10 30.96 23.54
N LEU A 550 -5.81 31.12 23.29
CA LEU A 550 -4.83 30.02 23.37
C LEU A 550 -3.59 30.49 24.12
N ASN A 551 -3.72 30.65 25.43
CA ASN A 551 -2.60 30.55 26.35
C ASN A 551 -3.09 29.93 27.67
N GLU A 552 -2.33 28.94 28.13
CA GLU A 552 -2.28 28.33 29.47
C GLU A 552 -2.97 26.98 29.78
N ASN A 553 -3.94 26.45 29.03
CA ASN A 553 -4.65 25.23 29.49
C ASN A 553 -4.52 23.93 28.67
N VAL A 554 -3.75 23.91 27.56
CA VAL A 554 -3.61 22.68 26.73
C VAL A 554 -2.29 21.94 26.98
N PHE A 555 -1.24 22.63 27.43
CA PHE A 555 0.06 21.98 27.75
C PHE A 555 0.04 21.18 29.06
N SER A 556 -0.84 21.51 30.02
CA SER A 556 -0.92 20.83 31.31
C SER A 556 -1.64 19.47 31.22
N LEU A 557 -2.62 19.32 30.34
CA LEU A 557 -3.41 18.08 30.21
C LEU A 557 -2.65 16.95 29.50
N ILE A 558 -1.85 17.28 28.49
CA ILE A 558 -1.05 16.28 27.74
C ILE A 558 0.14 15.78 28.58
N PHE A 559 0.69 16.63 29.46
CA PHE A 559 1.79 16.25 30.34
C PHE A 559 1.32 15.41 31.54
N LEU A 560 0.13 15.69 32.09
CA LEU A 560 -0.44 14.94 33.22
C LEU A 560 -0.92 13.53 32.85
N ASP A 561 -1.45 13.32 31.63
CA ASP A 561 -1.86 11.98 31.19
C ASP A 561 -0.68 11.04 30.93
N ARG A 562 0.43 11.56 30.39
CA ARG A 562 1.65 10.77 30.20
C ARG A 562 2.37 10.46 31.52
N LEU A 563 2.30 11.36 32.50
CA LEU A 563 2.82 11.12 33.86
C LEU A 563 1.97 10.10 34.64
N ARG A 564 0.64 10.08 34.47
CA ARG A 564 -0.23 9.07 35.09
C ARG A 564 0.03 7.67 34.53
N TYR A 565 0.25 7.55 33.22
CA TYR A 565 0.60 6.27 32.59
C TYR A 565 1.97 5.76 33.06
N LEU A 566 2.94 6.65 33.23
CA LEU A 566 4.27 6.30 33.74
C LEU A 566 4.24 5.92 35.24
N LEU A 567 3.45 6.63 36.05
CA LEU A 567 3.28 6.33 37.48
C LEU A 567 2.53 5.01 37.71
N PHE A 568 1.56 4.68 36.85
CA PHE A 568 0.83 3.42 36.91
C PHE A 568 1.73 2.22 36.57
N ILE A 569 2.61 2.37 35.58
CA ILE A 569 3.62 1.34 35.23
C ILE A 569 4.63 1.16 36.38
N ILE A 570 5.05 2.24 37.04
CA ILE A 570 5.96 2.16 38.20
C ILE A 570 5.28 1.50 39.42
N ILE A 571 4.00 1.78 39.69
CA ILE A 571 3.25 1.19 40.80
C ILE A 571 2.98 -0.31 40.57
N VAL A 572 2.71 -0.72 39.32
CA VAL A 572 2.52 -2.12 38.94
C VAL A 572 3.84 -2.90 38.97
N LEU A 573 4.97 -2.27 38.62
CA LEU A 573 6.30 -2.89 38.72
C LEU A 573 6.80 -3.05 40.17
N PHE A 574 6.40 -2.16 41.08
CA PHE A 574 6.77 -2.26 42.50
C PHE A 574 6.00 -3.33 43.29
N HIS A 575 4.83 -3.78 42.83
CA HIS A 575 4.03 -4.82 43.52
C HIS A 575 4.31 -6.25 43.06
N VAL A 576 5.23 -6.46 42.12
CA VAL A 576 5.52 -7.78 41.54
C VAL A 576 6.96 -8.27 41.80
N ILE A 577 7.85 -7.44 42.39
CA ILE A 577 9.29 -7.75 42.48
C ILE A 577 9.89 -7.75 43.91
N ILE A 578 9.12 -7.57 44.99
CA ILE A 578 9.62 -7.84 46.36
C ILE A 578 8.49 -8.49 47.18
N PRO A 579 8.72 -9.61 47.90
CA PRO A 579 7.73 -10.19 48.80
C PRO A 579 7.37 -9.26 49.96
#